data_AF-A0A2J6PG61-F1
#
_entry.id   AF-A0A2J6PG61-F1
#
_cell.length_a   1.000
_cell.length_b   1.000
_cell.length_c   1.000
_cell.angle_alpha   90.00
_cell.angle_beta   90.00
_cell.angle_gamma   90.00
#
_symmetry.space_group_name_H-M   'P 1'
#
loop_
_entity.id
_entity.type
_entity.pdbx_description
1 polymer ?
#
loop_
_entity_poly.entity_id
_entity_poly.type
_entity_poly.pdbx_seq_one_letter_code
_entity_poly.pdbx_strand_id
1 'polypeptide(L)'
;MVVHAFGDAGHEVVVEEFLEGQELSILTFSDGVTFKSMPPAQDHKRIFDGDKGPNMGGMGCYAPTNIPLSSVLQEIDKVILEPTFKGLRQEEIMKTCIEGRLQDIEVEMHNRSCAVVVIAAGGYPGKYPQGDEINMHDRHSQIEPAGQLNFFHAGTALREDGKLVTSRGRVIAVSATADSLENAVKLAYQGVTTVKFDGMFYRRDIAHRSVLGVSSSR
;
A
#
# COMPACT_ATOMS: atom_id res chain seq x y z
N MET A 1 24.67 -5.72 17.54
CA MET A 1 23.24 -6.08 17.64
C MET A 1 22.43 -4.86 17.27
N VAL A 2 21.60 -4.92 16.24
CA VAL A 2 20.70 -3.81 15.88
C VAL A 2 19.55 -3.81 16.87
N VAL A 3 19.32 -2.66 17.52
CA VAL A 3 18.24 -2.49 18.49
C VAL A 3 16.92 -2.40 17.70
N HIS A 4 15.93 -3.27 18.00
CA HIS A 4 14.59 -3.26 17.39
C HIS A 4 13.74 -2.06 17.88
N ALA A 5 14.25 -0.84 17.71
CA ALA A 5 13.65 0.37 18.26
C ALA A 5 12.23 0.68 17.73
N PHE A 6 11.89 0.18 16.54
CA PHE A 6 10.60 0.42 15.88
C PHE A 6 9.67 -0.80 15.84
N GLY A 7 10.02 -1.90 16.54
CA GLY A 7 9.24 -3.14 16.48
C GLY A 7 9.01 -3.63 15.05
N ASP A 8 7.82 -4.15 14.76
CA ASP A 8 7.46 -4.68 13.45
C ASP A 8 7.40 -3.62 12.32
N ALA A 9 7.31 -2.33 12.68
CA ALA A 9 7.26 -1.23 11.70
C ALA A 9 8.62 -0.96 11.03
N GLY A 10 9.73 -1.48 11.59
CA GLY A 10 11.09 -1.33 11.04
C GLY A 10 11.64 -2.57 10.33
N HIS A 11 10.79 -3.56 10.01
CA HIS A 11 11.22 -4.84 9.41
C HIS A 11 11.46 -4.78 7.90
N GLU A 12 10.90 -3.80 7.19
CA GLU A 12 11.43 -3.42 5.89
C GLU A 12 12.24 -2.16 6.05
N VAL A 13 13.39 -2.15 5.38
CA VAL A 13 14.17 -0.95 5.17
C VAL A 13 14.04 -0.61 3.71
N VAL A 14 13.70 0.65 3.42
CA VAL A 14 13.91 1.20 2.09
C VAL A 14 15.40 1.54 2.03
N VAL A 15 16.14 0.84 1.18
CA VAL A 15 17.52 1.19 0.85
C VAL A 15 17.46 2.05 -0.40
N GLU A 16 17.70 3.33 -0.23
CA GLU A 16 17.74 4.30 -1.31
C GLU A 16 19.18 4.79 -1.54
N GLU A 17 19.40 5.36 -2.71
CA GLU A 17 20.64 6.07 -2.98
C GLU A 17 20.78 7.25 -2.01
N PHE A 18 21.97 7.41 -1.42
CA PHE A 18 22.26 8.57 -0.60
C PHE A 18 22.45 9.79 -1.50
N LEU A 19 21.51 10.74 -1.42
CA LEU A 19 21.56 11.97 -2.19
C LEU A 19 22.25 13.08 -1.39
N GLU A 20 23.17 13.77 -2.03
CA GLU A 20 23.82 14.97 -1.51
C GLU A 20 23.32 16.21 -2.24
N GLY A 21 23.13 17.30 -1.52
CA GLY A 21 22.69 18.56 -2.13
C GLY A 21 21.91 19.43 -1.17
N GLN A 22 21.22 20.41 -1.74
CA GLN A 22 20.30 21.28 -1.01
C GLN A 22 18.90 20.70 -1.05
N GLU A 23 18.27 20.52 0.11
CA GLU A 23 16.86 20.13 0.20
C GLU A 23 15.95 21.31 -0.11
N LEU A 24 14.87 21.06 -0.86
CA LEU A 24 13.86 22.04 -1.23
C LEU A 24 12.46 21.46 -1.04
N SER A 25 11.54 22.30 -0.55
CA SER A 25 10.12 22.00 -0.50
C SER A 25 9.39 22.81 -1.59
N ILE A 26 8.76 22.11 -2.52
CA ILE A 26 7.92 22.70 -3.57
C ILE A 26 6.47 22.32 -3.29
N LEU A 27 5.69 23.30 -2.83
CA LEU A 27 4.25 23.13 -2.63
C LEU A 27 3.51 23.66 -3.86
N THR A 28 2.61 22.86 -4.40
CA THR A 28 1.99 23.14 -5.70
C THR A 28 0.47 22.99 -5.60
N PHE A 29 -0.24 24.03 -6.00
CA PHE A 29 -1.68 23.94 -6.27
C PHE A 29 -1.88 23.32 -7.64
N SER A 30 -2.81 22.39 -7.77
CA SER A 30 -3.14 21.74 -9.04
C SER A 30 -4.63 21.47 -9.13
N ASP A 31 -5.20 21.67 -10.30
CA ASP A 31 -6.56 21.23 -10.66
C ASP A 31 -6.54 19.89 -11.43
N GLY A 32 -5.39 19.23 -11.51
CA GLY A 32 -5.18 18.00 -12.28
C GLY A 32 -4.87 18.21 -13.76
N VAL A 33 -4.94 19.44 -14.27
CA VAL A 33 -4.57 19.81 -15.65
C VAL A 33 -3.52 20.91 -15.65
N THR A 34 -3.72 21.94 -14.85
CA THR A 34 -2.81 23.05 -14.62
C THR A 34 -2.28 22.98 -13.18
N PHE A 35 -1.07 23.49 -12.98
CA PHE A 35 -0.50 23.60 -11.66
C PHE A 35 0.27 24.91 -11.49
N LYS A 36 0.33 25.40 -10.25
CA LYS A 36 1.06 26.60 -9.85
C LYS A 36 1.81 26.35 -8.56
N SER A 37 3.13 26.35 -8.66
CA SER A 37 4.03 26.18 -7.52
C SER A 37 4.14 27.48 -6.72
N MET A 38 4.11 27.36 -5.40
CA MET A 38 4.45 28.44 -4.47
C MET A 38 5.98 28.70 -4.51
N PRO A 39 6.47 29.83 -3.95
CA PRO A 39 7.90 30.06 -3.87
C PRO A 39 8.61 28.90 -3.12
N PRO A 40 9.77 28.44 -3.61
CA PRO A 40 10.49 27.31 -3.00
C PRO A 40 10.87 27.63 -1.56
N ALA A 41 10.61 26.68 -0.68
CA ALA A 41 10.91 26.79 0.74
C ALA A 41 12.04 25.84 1.16
N GLN A 42 12.71 26.17 2.26
CA GLN A 42 13.62 25.26 2.95
C GLN A 42 13.20 25.12 4.40
N ASP A 43 13.24 23.89 4.92
CA ASP A 43 12.90 23.56 6.30
C ASP A 43 14.15 23.12 7.04
N HIS A 44 14.28 23.51 8.30
CA HIS A 44 15.37 23.11 9.18
C HIS A 44 14.90 21.93 10.02
N LYS A 45 15.39 20.72 9.73
CA LYS A 45 14.96 19.52 10.46
C LYS A 45 15.66 19.31 11.81
N ARG A 46 16.85 19.88 12.01
CA ARG A 46 17.75 19.55 13.12
C ARG A 46 17.48 20.39 14.36
N ILE A 47 17.49 19.77 15.54
CA ILE A 47 17.08 20.40 16.81
C ILE A 47 18.01 21.51 17.33
N PHE A 48 19.31 21.50 16.96
CA PHE A 48 20.30 22.46 17.46
C PHE A 48 20.97 23.28 16.35
N ASP A 49 21.48 24.46 16.72
CA ASP A 49 22.20 25.38 15.84
C ASP A 49 23.33 24.70 15.04
N GLY A 50 23.47 25.14 13.77
CA GLY A 50 24.43 24.58 12.82
C GLY A 50 24.04 23.18 12.33
N ASP A 51 22.74 22.91 12.25
CA ASP A 51 22.13 21.65 11.79
C ASP A 51 22.63 20.41 12.56
N LYS A 52 22.73 20.53 13.88
CA LYS A 52 23.22 19.47 14.77
C LYS A 52 22.11 18.75 15.52
N GLY A 53 22.43 17.54 16.00
CA GLY A 53 21.51 16.73 16.82
C GLY A 53 20.53 15.89 15.98
N PRO A 54 19.55 15.22 16.61
CA PRO A 54 18.58 14.39 15.91
C PRO A 54 17.69 15.19 14.95
N ASN A 55 17.15 14.51 13.93
CA ASN A 55 16.11 15.06 13.06
C ASN A 55 14.79 15.14 13.82
N MET A 56 14.08 16.26 13.64
CA MET A 56 12.73 16.53 14.11
C MET A 56 11.78 16.64 12.90
N GLY A 57 10.47 16.73 13.14
CA GLY A 57 9.49 16.97 12.07
C GLY A 57 9.75 18.27 11.28
N GLY A 58 10.35 19.26 11.94
CA GLY A 58 10.76 20.57 11.43
C GLY A 58 10.90 21.55 12.59
N MET A 59 11.98 22.33 12.63
CA MET A 59 12.28 23.37 13.64
C MET A 59 11.95 24.77 13.13
N GLY A 60 11.73 24.92 11.83
CA GLY A 60 11.33 26.17 11.20
C GLY A 60 11.63 26.14 9.72
N CYS A 61 10.80 26.81 8.92
CA CYS A 61 11.00 26.95 7.48
C CYS A 61 11.03 28.42 7.07
N TYR A 62 11.57 28.69 5.89
CA TYR A 62 11.50 29.99 5.25
C TYR A 62 11.25 29.86 3.75
N ALA A 63 10.64 30.90 3.18
CA ALA A 63 10.41 31.05 1.75
C ALA A 63 10.40 32.54 1.38
N PRO A 64 10.90 32.93 0.18
CA PRO A 64 11.61 32.08 -0.78
C PRO A 64 13.03 31.74 -0.30
N THR A 65 13.58 30.63 -0.78
CA THR A 65 15.02 30.37 -0.65
C THR A 65 15.85 31.31 -1.53
N ASN A 66 17.09 31.57 -1.12
CA ASN A 66 18.05 32.39 -1.86
C ASN A 66 18.89 31.57 -2.87
N ILE A 67 18.58 30.28 -3.07
CA ILE A 67 19.29 29.43 -4.02
C ILE A 67 18.88 29.82 -5.46
N PRO A 68 19.84 29.95 -6.40
CA PRO A 68 19.53 30.20 -7.80
C PRO A 68 18.94 28.94 -8.45
N LEU A 69 17.62 28.90 -8.59
CA LEU A 69 16.88 27.68 -8.95
C LEU A 69 16.12 27.75 -10.29
N SER A 70 16.30 28.80 -11.09
CA SER A 70 15.44 29.01 -12.27
C SER A 70 15.45 27.83 -13.27
N SER A 71 16.60 27.20 -13.53
CA SER A 71 16.67 25.99 -14.37
C SER A 71 16.19 24.73 -13.65
N VAL A 72 16.45 24.62 -12.34
CA VAL A 72 16.06 23.48 -11.50
C VAL A 72 14.54 23.40 -11.35
N LEU A 73 13.85 24.54 -11.19
CA LEU A 73 12.39 24.58 -11.08
C LEU A 73 11.71 24.10 -12.37
N GLN A 74 12.25 24.46 -13.54
CA GLN A 74 11.73 23.97 -14.83
C GLN A 74 11.89 22.45 -14.97
N GLU A 75 13.00 21.90 -14.46
CA GLU A 75 13.23 20.47 -14.44
C GLU A 75 12.29 19.75 -13.46
N ILE A 76 12.09 20.28 -12.26
CA ILE A 76 11.13 19.76 -11.27
C ILE A 76 9.72 19.72 -11.88
N ASP A 77 9.28 20.80 -12.54
CA ASP A 77 7.98 20.85 -13.18
C ASP A 77 7.81 19.72 -14.20
N LYS A 78 8.80 19.53 -15.08
CA LYS A 78 8.74 18.56 -16.19
C LYS A 78 8.92 17.10 -15.76
N VAL A 79 9.79 16.84 -14.79
CA VAL A 79 10.24 15.47 -14.44
C VAL A 79 9.45 14.93 -13.24
N ILE A 80 8.97 15.79 -12.34
CA ILE A 80 8.29 15.39 -11.12
C ILE A 80 6.81 15.77 -11.19
N LEU A 81 6.49 17.05 -11.31
CA LEU A 81 5.10 17.51 -11.13
C LEU A 81 4.18 17.08 -12.28
N GLU A 82 4.58 17.30 -13.54
CA GLU A 82 3.79 16.91 -14.71
C GLU A 82 3.46 15.40 -14.73
N PRO A 83 4.43 14.48 -14.58
CA PRO A 83 4.14 13.05 -14.58
C PRO A 83 3.29 12.61 -13.38
N THR A 84 3.52 13.18 -12.19
CA THR A 84 2.71 12.89 -11.00
C THR A 84 1.25 13.27 -11.23
N PHE A 85 0.97 14.49 -11.70
CA PHE A 85 -0.42 14.90 -11.96
C PHE A 85 -1.05 14.15 -13.13
N LYS A 86 -0.27 13.80 -14.15
CA LYS A 86 -0.75 12.96 -15.26
C LYS A 86 -1.17 11.57 -14.78
N GLY A 87 -0.37 10.93 -13.92
CA GLY A 87 -0.69 9.63 -13.33
C GLY A 87 -1.94 9.71 -12.46
N LEU A 88 -2.01 10.71 -11.57
CA LEU A 88 -3.18 10.95 -10.72
C LEU A 88 -4.46 11.23 -11.53
N ARG A 89 -4.33 11.84 -12.71
CA ARG A 89 -5.45 12.14 -13.62
C ARG A 89 -5.99 10.91 -14.35
N GLN A 90 -5.13 9.91 -14.62
CA GLN A 90 -5.57 8.67 -15.26
C GLN A 90 -6.58 7.90 -14.41
N GLU A 91 -6.61 8.17 -13.10
CA GLU A 91 -7.62 7.68 -12.16
C GLU A 91 -8.84 8.64 -12.12
N GLU A 92 -9.86 8.38 -12.94
CA GLU A 92 -10.99 9.29 -13.21
C GLU A 92 -11.85 9.63 -11.97
N ILE A 93 -11.93 8.71 -11.00
CA ILE A 93 -12.63 8.91 -9.73
C ILE A 93 -11.94 9.99 -8.87
N MET A 94 -10.61 9.96 -8.80
CA MET A 94 -9.85 10.92 -8.00
C MET A 94 -9.95 12.32 -8.62
N LYS A 95 -9.87 12.41 -9.95
CA LYS A 95 -10.04 13.65 -10.71
C LYS A 95 -11.41 14.30 -10.50
N THR A 96 -12.48 13.52 -10.57
CA THR A 96 -13.85 14.06 -10.40
C THR A 96 -14.15 14.45 -8.97
N CYS A 97 -13.57 13.75 -7.98
CA CYS A 97 -13.65 14.17 -6.57
C CYS A 97 -13.04 15.56 -6.34
N ILE A 98 -11.84 15.83 -6.87
CA ILE A 98 -11.16 17.13 -6.66
C ILE A 98 -11.84 18.28 -7.44
N GLU A 99 -12.50 17.97 -8.56
CA GLU A 99 -13.21 18.96 -9.38
C GLU A 99 -14.64 19.24 -8.89
N GLY A 100 -15.13 18.54 -7.85
CA GLY A 100 -16.53 18.66 -7.40
C GLY A 100 -17.54 18.13 -8.43
N ARG A 101 -17.10 17.15 -9.23
CA ARG A 101 -17.81 16.57 -10.38
C ARG A 101 -18.03 15.07 -10.23
N LEU A 102 -18.01 14.54 -9.00
CA LEU A 102 -18.23 13.11 -8.79
C LEU A 102 -19.60 12.66 -9.34
N GLN A 103 -20.60 13.55 -9.36
CA GLN A 103 -21.91 13.30 -9.98
C GLN A 103 -21.88 13.14 -11.51
N ASP A 104 -20.78 13.54 -12.18
CA ASP A 104 -20.67 13.50 -13.65
C ASP A 104 -20.16 12.14 -14.16
N ILE A 105 -19.71 11.26 -13.27
CA ILE A 105 -19.27 9.91 -13.62
C ILE A 105 -20.17 8.88 -12.98
N GLU A 106 -20.42 7.80 -13.71
CA GLU A 106 -21.07 6.62 -13.17
C GLU A 106 -20.01 5.72 -12.55
N VAL A 107 -20.00 5.60 -11.22
CA VAL A 107 -19.17 4.62 -10.52
C VAL A 107 -19.90 3.29 -10.55
N GLU A 108 -19.47 2.39 -11.44
CA GLU A 108 -20.06 1.06 -11.54
C GLU A 108 -19.75 0.25 -10.26
N MET A 109 -20.80 -0.01 -9.48
CA MET A 109 -20.74 -0.87 -8.31
C MET A 109 -21.45 -2.18 -8.62
N HIS A 110 -20.72 -3.29 -8.62
CA HIS A 110 -21.34 -4.59 -8.81
C HIS A 110 -22.11 -5.02 -7.55
N ASN A 111 -23.33 -5.54 -7.73
CA ASN A 111 -24.15 -6.12 -6.66
C ASN A 111 -23.66 -7.53 -6.29
N ARG A 112 -22.38 -7.64 -5.95
CA ARG A 112 -21.69 -8.86 -5.54
C ARG A 112 -21.08 -8.64 -4.16
N SER A 113 -20.90 -9.72 -3.42
CA SER A 113 -20.21 -9.69 -2.13
C SER A 113 -18.74 -10.05 -2.31
N CYS A 114 -17.88 -9.45 -1.47
CA CYS A 114 -16.46 -9.76 -1.41
C CYS A 114 -16.07 -10.23 0.00
N ALA A 115 -15.21 -11.25 0.09
CA ALA A 115 -14.63 -11.70 1.34
C ALA A 115 -13.12 -11.92 1.16
N VAL A 116 -12.34 -11.55 2.18
CA VAL A 116 -10.89 -11.67 2.17
C VAL A 116 -10.42 -12.46 3.39
N VAL A 117 -9.64 -13.52 3.14
CA VAL A 117 -8.97 -14.30 4.19
C VAL A 117 -7.47 -14.08 4.09
N VAL A 118 -6.87 -13.60 5.17
CA VAL A 118 -5.42 -13.39 5.25
C VAL A 118 -4.75 -14.66 5.77
N ILE A 119 -3.77 -15.14 5.01
CA ILE A 119 -2.85 -16.19 5.41
C ILE A 119 -1.61 -15.55 6.04
N ALA A 120 -1.23 -16.03 7.21
CA ALA A 120 -0.10 -15.55 8.00
C ALA A 120 0.95 -16.64 8.25
N ALA A 121 2.19 -16.23 8.54
CA ALA A 121 3.31 -17.10 8.91
C ALA A 121 3.20 -17.60 10.35
N GLY A 122 3.60 -18.86 10.57
CA GLY A 122 3.49 -19.51 11.88
C GLY A 122 4.23 -18.77 12.98
N GLY A 123 3.50 -18.34 14.02
CA GLY A 123 4.05 -17.57 15.14
C GLY A 123 3.72 -16.07 15.11
N TYR A 124 3.18 -15.54 14.01
CA TYR A 124 2.64 -14.17 13.97
C TYR A 124 1.52 -13.97 15.02
N PRO A 125 1.44 -12.82 15.72
CA PRO A 125 2.27 -11.61 15.59
C PRO A 125 3.58 -11.63 16.40
N GLY A 126 3.94 -12.75 17.01
CA GLY A 126 5.22 -12.94 17.70
C GLY A 126 6.37 -13.22 16.73
N LYS A 127 7.34 -14.04 17.16
CA LYS A 127 8.44 -14.46 16.28
C LYS A 127 7.97 -15.56 15.33
N TYR A 128 8.32 -15.44 14.06
CA TYR A 128 8.02 -16.41 13.01
C TYR A 128 9.23 -16.59 12.08
N PRO A 129 9.43 -17.78 11.49
CA PRO A 129 10.40 -17.97 10.44
C PRO A 129 10.00 -17.20 9.16
N GLN A 130 11.00 -16.81 8.39
CA GLN A 130 10.84 -16.23 7.05
C GLN A 130 11.60 -17.11 6.06
N GLY A 131 11.25 -16.98 4.77
CA GLY A 131 11.90 -17.72 3.70
C GLY A 131 11.27 -19.09 3.43
N ASP A 132 10.12 -19.40 4.05
CA ASP A 132 9.38 -20.63 3.77
C ASP A 132 8.87 -20.61 2.34
N GLU A 133 9.14 -21.68 1.59
CA GLU A 133 8.72 -21.80 0.20
C GLU A 133 7.19 -21.84 0.09
N ILE A 134 6.64 -20.89 -0.67
CA ILE A 134 5.22 -20.78 -0.95
C ILE A 134 4.92 -21.54 -2.22
N ASN A 135 4.22 -22.66 -2.05
CA ASN A 135 3.67 -23.45 -3.14
C ASN A 135 2.24 -22.97 -3.38
N MET A 136 1.99 -22.37 -4.54
CA MET A 136 0.65 -22.06 -5.01
C MET A 136 0.28 -23.02 -6.14
N HIS A 137 -0.74 -23.84 -5.91
CA HIS A 137 -1.29 -24.65 -6.98
C HIS A 137 -2.17 -23.77 -7.85
N ASP A 138 -1.81 -23.66 -9.13
CA ASP A 138 -2.58 -22.85 -10.06
C ASP A 138 -3.98 -23.45 -10.24
N ARG A 139 -4.98 -22.68 -9.81
CA ARG A 139 -6.40 -22.92 -10.07
C ARG A 139 -7.09 -21.65 -10.55
N HIS A 140 -6.36 -20.71 -11.13
CA HIS A 140 -6.97 -19.55 -11.79
C HIS A 140 -8.03 -19.95 -12.83
N SER A 141 -7.98 -21.20 -13.33
CA SER A 141 -8.83 -21.73 -14.37
C SER A 141 -10.03 -22.60 -13.93
N GLN A 142 -10.34 -22.77 -12.63
CA GLN A 142 -11.41 -23.69 -12.17
C GLN A 142 -12.47 -23.12 -11.23
N ILE A 143 -12.81 -21.81 -11.31
CA ILE A 143 -13.85 -21.24 -10.45
C ILE A 143 -14.88 -20.42 -11.23
N GLU A 144 -15.22 -20.87 -12.42
CA GLU A 144 -16.46 -20.46 -13.09
C GLU A 144 -17.40 -21.67 -13.12
N PRO A 145 -18.70 -21.49 -12.82
CA PRO A 145 -19.42 -20.20 -12.76
C PRO A 145 -19.57 -19.56 -11.36
N ALA A 146 -18.75 -19.92 -10.35
CA ALA A 146 -19.05 -19.62 -8.95
C ALA A 146 -18.50 -18.31 -8.38
N GLY A 147 -17.56 -17.61 -9.05
CA GLY A 147 -17.03 -16.33 -8.59
C GLY A 147 -15.59 -16.02 -9.03
N GLN A 148 -15.12 -14.82 -8.71
CA GLN A 148 -13.74 -14.41 -9.00
C GLN A 148 -12.86 -14.60 -7.77
N LEU A 149 -11.69 -15.22 -7.96
CA LEU A 149 -10.67 -15.41 -6.91
C LEU A 149 -9.39 -14.67 -7.27
N ASN A 150 -8.91 -13.82 -6.36
CA ASN A 150 -7.69 -13.02 -6.50
C ASN A 150 -6.75 -13.29 -5.31
N PHE A 151 -5.45 -13.32 -5.57
CA PHE A 151 -4.41 -13.50 -4.55
C PHE A 151 -3.57 -12.23 -4.49
N PHE A 152 -3.66 -11.50 -3.38
CA PHE A 152 -2.87 -10.30 -3.16
C PHE A 152 -1.67 -10.64 -2.29
N HIS A 153 -0.49 -10.43 -2.86
CA HIS A 153 0.78 -10.61 -2.17
C HIS A 153 0.99 -9.48 -1.16
N ALA A 154 1.29 -9.85 0.09
CA ALA A 154 1.70 -8.92 1.13
C ALA A 154 3.15 -9.24 1.52
N GLY A 155 3.34 -10.13 2.49
CA GLY A 155 4.65 -10.61 2.93
C GLY A 155 5.18 -11.76 2.09
N THR A 156 5.41 -11.54 0.80
CA THR A 156 6.08 -12.50 -0.08
C THR A 156 7.32 -11.90 -0.75
N ALA A 157 8.29 -12.72 -1.10
CA ALA A 157 9.45 -12.34 -1.91
C ALA A 157 9.79 -13.43 -2.93
N LEU A 158 10.52 -13.08 -3.99
CA LEU A 158 11.16 -14.05 -4.88
C LEU A 158 12.61 -14.22 -4.44
N ARG A 159 13.02 -15.47 -4.22
CA ARG A 159 14.43 -15.83 -4.04
C ARG A 159 15.16 -15.80 -5.39
N GLU A 160 16.49 -15.76 -5.35
CA GLU A 160 17.36 -15.74 -6.54
C GLU A 160 17.14 -16.94 -7.48
N ASP A 161 16.68 -18.08 -6.94
CA ASP A 161 16.32 -19.29 -7.70
C ASP A 161 14.91 -19.23 -8.32
N GLY A 162 14.24 -18.07 -8.23
CA GLY A 162 12.89 -17.84 -8.74
C GLY A 162 11.77 -18.38 -7.84
N LYS A 163 12.08 -18.93 -6.67
CA LYS A 163 11.06 -19.47 -5.75
C LYS A 163 10.38 -18.37 -4.96
N LEU A 164 9.06 -18.45 -4.89
CA LEU A 164 8.25 -17.58 -4.03
C LEU A 164 8.39 -18.02 -2.57
N VAL A 165 8.67 -17.09 -1.66
CA VAL A 165 8.83 -17.36 -0.23
C VAL A 165 8.11 -16.36 0.66
N THR A 166 7.89 -16.73 1.92
CA THR A 166 7.40 -15.81 2.95
C THR A 166 8.46 -14.75 3.28
N SER A 167 8.05 -13.49 3.43
CA SER A 167 8.94 -12.39 3.84
C SER A 167 8.44 -11.64 5.07
N ARG A 168 7.14 -11.70 5.38
CA ARG A 168 6.53 -11.02 6.54
C ARG A 168 5.37 -11.80 7.13
N GLY A 169 4.93 -11.39 8.32
CA GLY A 169 3.94 -12.11 9.12
C GLY A 169 2.57 -12.32 8.43
N ARG A 170 2.02 -11.30 7.74
CA ARG A 170 0.87 -11.50 6.84
C ARG A 170 1.43 -11.76 5.44
N VAL A 171 1.11 -12.90 4.87
CA VAL A 171 1.79 -13.42 3.67
C VAL A 171 0.97 -13.14 2.42
N ILE A 172 -0.24 -13.70 2.33
CA ILE A 172 -1.13 -13.56 1.16
C ILE A 172 -2.54 -13.26 1.65
N ALA A 173 -3.23 -12.31 1.01
CA ALA A 173 -4.65 -12.08 1.17
C ALA A 173 -5.40 -12.75 0.02
N VAL A 174 -6.21 -13.76 0.33
CA VAL A 174 -7.07 -14.45 -0.62
C VAL A 174 -8.40 -13.74 -0.66
N SER A 175 -8.69 -13.06 -1.77
CA SER A 175 -9.90 -12.28 -1.98
C SER A 175 -10.82 -13.00 -2.94
N ALA A 176 -12.08 -13.15 -2.58
CA ALA A 176 -13.08 -13.76 -3.42
C ALA A 176 -14.30 -12.85 -3.57
N THR A 177 -14.81 -12.76 -4.79
CA THR A 177 -16.04 -12.05 -5.13
C THR A 177 -17.06 -13.03 -5.69
N ALA A 178 -18.28 -13.03 -5.15
CA ALA A 178 -19.38 -13.90 -5.57
C ALA A 178 -20.74 -13.23 -5.34
N ASP A 179 -21.82 -13.85 -5.80
CA ASP A 179 -23.16 -13.24 -5.78
C ASP A 179 -23.78 -13.16 -4.37
N SER A 180 -23.18 -13.82 -3.38
CA SER A 180 -23.57 -13.70 -1.97
C SER A 180 -22.35 -13.73 -1.05
N LEU A 181 -22.49 -13.16 0.15
CA LEU A 181 -21.41 -13.14 1.15
C LEU A 181 -21.01 -14.56 1.57
N GLU A 182 -21.98 -15.47 1.71
CA GLU A 182 -21.71 -16.88 2.02
C GLU A 182 -20.85 -17.53 0.92
N ASN A 183 -21.19 -17.32 -0.35
CA ASN A 183 -20.42 -17.87 -1.47
C ASN A 183 -19.03 -17.23 -1.56
N ALA A 184 -18.91 -15.92 -1.31
CA ALA A 184 -17.62 -15.23 -1.31
C ALA A 184 -16.70 -15.78 -0.19
N VAL A 185 -17.23 -15.99 1.02
CA VAL A 185 -16.48 -16.58 2.14
C VAL A 185 -16.06 -18.01 1.83
N LYS A 186 -16.98 -18.84 1.32
CA LYS A 186 -16.69 -20.21 0.90
C LYS A 186 -15.59 -20.26 -0.15
N LEU A 187 -15.67 -19.39 -1.15
CA LEU A 187 -14.70 -19.29 -2.23
C LEU A 187 -13.33 -18.80 -1.73
N ALA A 188 -13.28 -17.80 -0.84
CA ALA A 188 -12.03 -17.34 -0.24
C ALA A 188 -11.33 -18.48 0.51
N TYR A 189 -12.06 -19.29 1.30
CA TYR A 189 -11.48 -20.45 1.98
C TYR A 189 -11.03 -21.55 1.01
N GLN A 190 -11.73 -21.76 -0.10
CA GLN A 190 -11.26 -22.65 -1.17
C GLN A 190 -9.92 -22.17 -1.73
N GLY A 191 -9.80 -20.86 -2.01
CA GLY A 191 -8.54 -20.26 -2.44
C GLY A 191 -7.42 -20.41 -1.42
N VAL A 192 -7.70 -20.28 -0.12
CA VAL A 192 -6.69 -20.52 0.92
C VAL A 192 -6.13 -21.95 0.87
N THR A 193 -6.91 -22.95 0.43
CA THR A 193 -6.41 -24.33 0.32
C THR A 193 -5.36 -24.53 -0.77
N THR A 194 -5.28 -23.62 -1.75
CA THR A 194 -4.31 -23.72 -2.87
C THR A 194 -2.93 -23.19 -2.52
N VAL A 195 -2.83 -22.38 -1.46
CA VAL A 195 -1.58 -21.83 -0.94
C VAL A 195 -1.05 -22.75 0.16
N LYS A 196 0.23 -23.12 0.08
CA LYS A 196 0.92 -23.95 1.07
C LYS A 196 2.32 -23.43 1.37
N PHE A 197 2.62 -23.25 2.65
CA PHE A 197 3.98 -23.07 3.18
C PHE A 197 3.99 -23.51 4.65
N ASP A 198 5.18 -23.72 5.21
CA ASP A 198 5.30 -24.25 6.57
C ASP A 198 4.74 -23.28 7.63
N GLY A 199 4.11 -23.83 8.66
CA GLY A 199 3.53 -23.06 9.75
C GLY A 199 2.38 -22.10 9.37
N MET A 200 1.91 -22.08 8.11
CA MET A 200 0.84 -21.16 7.69
C MET A 200 -0.40 -21.29 8.58
N PHE A 201 -0.99 -20.16 8.94
CA PHE A 201 -2.28 -20.14 9.63
C PHE A 201 -3.16 -19.00 9.16
N TYR A 202 -4.46 -19.16 9.38
CA TYR A 202 -5.48 -18.19 9.03
C TYR A 202 -6.69 -18.39 9.93
N ARG A 203 -7.48 -17.34 10.13
CA ARG A 203 -8.76 -17.45 10.86
C ARG A 203 -9.76 -18.25 10.04
N ARG A 204 -10.57 -19.07 10.71
CA ARG A 204 -11.59 -19.94 10.09
C ARG A 204 -13.02 -19.41 10.22
N ASP A 205 -13.17 -18.20 10.75
CA ASP A 205 -14.45 -17.60 11.13
C ASP A 205 -14.65 -16.19 10.56
N ILE A 206 -13.94 -15.84 9.48
CA ILE A 206 -14.18 -14.60 8.73
C ILE A 206 -15.67 -14.54 8.32
N ALA A 207 -16.31 -13.40 8.65
CA ALA A 207 -17.73 -13.10 8.45
C ALA A 207 -18.74 -14.02 9.17
N HIS A 208 -18.33 -14.86 10.13
CA HIS A 208 -19.25 -15.82 10.79
C HIS A 208 -20.50 -15.16 11.39
N ARG A 209 -20.39 -13.97 12.00
CA ARG A 209 -21.55 -13.28 12.59
C ARG A 209 -22.57 -12.81 11.55
N SER A 210 -22.07 -12.37 10.40
CA SER A 210 -22.89 -11.88 9.28
C SER A 210 -23.54 -13.03 8.52
N VAL A 211 -22.83 -14.16 8.37
CA VAL A 211 -23.36 -15.36 7.69
C VAL A 211 -24.31 -16.14 8.61
N LEU A 212 -24.09 -16.17 9.93
CA LEU A 212 -24.96 -16.86 10.90
C LEU A 212 -26.13 -16.01 11.43
N GLY A 213 -26.31 -14.78 10.93
CA GLY A 213 -27.47 -13.94 11.27
C GLY A 213 -27.57 -13.54 12.74
N VAL A 214 -26.45 -13.41 13.46
CA VAL A 214 -26.48 -13.02 14.88
C VAL A 214 -26.77 -11.52 14.97
N SER A 215 -28.06 -11.19 15.14
CA SER A 215 -28.55 -9.86 15.48
C SER A 215 -27.77 -9.33 16.69
N SER A 216 -26.96 -8.30 16.49
CA SER A 216 -26.43 -7.53 17.61
C SER A 216 -27.57 -6.66 18.14
N SER A 217 -28.22 -7.11 19.20
CA SER A 217 -29.05 -6.24 20.03
C SER A 217 -28.17 -5.12 20.59
N ARG A 218 -28.33 -3.91 20.06
CA ARG A 218 -28.00 -2.65 20.75
C ARG A 218 -29.27 -1.83 20.81
#